data_AF-X1HGE8-F1
#
_entry.id   AF-X1HGE8-F1
#
_cell.length_a   1.000
_cell.length_b   1.000
_cell.length_c   1.000
_cell.angle_alpha   90.00
_cell.angle_beta   90.00
_cell.angle_gamma   90.00
#
_symmetry.space_group_name_H-M   'P 1'
#
loop_
_entity.id
_entity.type
_entity.pdbx_description
1 polymer ?
#
loop_
_entity_poly.entity_id
_entity_poly.type
_entity_poly.pdbx_seq_one_letter_code
_entity_poly.pdbx_strand_id
1 'polypeptide(L)'
;GVDEVSYGIEVEALNADPLTASQVTIRGNEIYNCDNTFSLQPSWESAAILINGWLEHYDPLEADCTVIMENNDIHDNYIGIYAIKTPSSYAHFNNIYDNRVYGVISAAASDDSTAVFDAENNWWGDVAGPDTSTKTTLHNPYENWIADTNGVSENVDYLPWLIRTDLQEGWNIYSMPITPDEGCLEPFEAALFSAGIEAAYYFDSLNQIWGFPDDGGPLDAIYLKMVSPVTVNIWASSDATFPSQKEMKVGWNFVGLAE
;
A
#
# COMPACT_ATOMS: atom_id res chain seq x y z
N GLY A 1 -24.79 -22.04 -8.34
CA GLY A 1 -25.15 -22.78 -7.12
C GLY A 1 -25.40 -21.76 -6.04
N VAL A 2 -26.03 -22.16 -4.94
CA VAL A 2 -25.96 -21.42 -3.66
C VAL A 2 -24.51 -21.52 -3.16
N ASP A 3 -23.96 -20.42 -2.63
CA ASP A 3 -22.65 -20.34 -1.93
C ASP A 3 -21.38 -20.44 -2.80
N GLU A 4 -21.28 -19.73 -3.92
CA GLU A 4 -20.04 -19.71 -4.71
C GLU A 4 -19.09 -18.61 -4.21
N VAL A 5 -17.96 -19.02 -3.64
CA VAL A 5 -16.79 -18.15 -3.44
C VAL A 5 -16.15 -17.82 -4.78
N SER A 6 -15.63 -16.60 -4.89
CA SER A 6 -14.87 -16.16 -6.05
C SER A 6 -13.46 -15.78 -5.63
N TYR A 7 -12.48 -16.56 -6.07
CA TYR A 7 -11.06 -16.22 -5.97
C TYR A 7 -10.55 -15.81 -7.36
N GLY A 8 -9.82 -14.70 -7.43
CA GLY A 8 -9.11 -14.33 -8.66
C GLY A 8 -7.94 -15.28 -8.90
N ILE A 9 -7.11 -15.44 -7.87
CA ILE A 9 -5.97 -16.35 -7.83
C ILE A 9 -6.03 -17.11 -6.50
N GLU A 10 -5.88 -18.43 -6.55
CA GLU A 10 -5.77 -19.30 -5.38
C GLU A 10 -4.42 -20.04 -5.46
N VAL A 11 -3.66 -20.01 -4.37
CA VAL A 11 -2.35 -20.65 -4.25
C VAL A 11 -2.32 -21.56 -3.02
N GLU A 12 -2.15 -22.85 -3.27
CA GLU A 12 -2.18 -23.89 -2.23
C GLU A 12 -1.00 -24.84 -2.42
N ALA A 13 -0.64 -25.56 -1.37
CA ALA A 13 0.15 -26.77 -1.46
C ALA A 13 -0.76 -27.98 -1.66
N LEU A 14 -0.18 -29.12 -2.07
CA LEU A 14 -0.98 -30.34 -2.20
C LEU A 14 -1.25 -31.00 -0.84
N ASN A 15 -0.31 -30.86 0.10
CA ASN A 15 -0.35 -31.45 1.44
C ASN A 15 0.80 -30.90 2.31
N ALA A 16 1.02 -31.52 3.47
CA ALA A 16 2.06 -31.19 4.42
C ALA A 16 3.52 -31.44 3.97
N ASP A 17 3.77 -32.12 2.85
CA ASP A 17 5.13 -32.30 2.32
C ASP A 17 5.66 -30.96 1.78
N PRO A 18 6.77 -30.42 2.32
CA PRO A 18 7.37 -29.17 1.85
C PRO A 18 7.71 -29.17 0.36
N LEU A 19 7.91 -30.34 -0.26
CA LEU A 19 8.15 -30.46 -1.70
C LEU A 19 6.92 -30.15 -2.54
N THR A 20 5.74 -30.03 -1.92
CA THR A 20 4.48 -29.69 -2.58
C THR A 20 4.06 -28.24 -2.40
N ALA A 21 4.84 -27.45 -1.64
CA ALA A 21 4.64 -26.01 -1.52
C ALA A 21 4.73 -25.33 -2.88
N SER A 22 3.76 -24.48 -3.18
CA SER A 22 3.78 -23.64 -4.37
C SER A 22 4.75 -22.47 -4.20
N GLN A 23 5.44 -22.13 -5.30
CA GLN A 23 6.28 -20.92 -5.39
C GLN A 23 5.78 -20.09 -6.55
N VAL A 24 5.15 -18.95 -6.25
CA VAL A 24 4.41 -18.15 -7.22
C VAL A 24 4.85 -16.70 -7.17
N THR A 25 4.97 -16.07 -8.33
CA THR A 25 5.15 -14.62 -8.46
C THR A 25 3.96 -14.04 -9.20
N ILE A 26 3.28 -13.07 -8.57
CA ILE A 26 2.13 -12.35 -9.11
C ILE A 26 2.58 -10.90 -9.28
N ARG A 27 2.78 -10.46 -10.53
CA ARG A 27 3.34 -9.13 -10.80
C ARG A 27 2.72 -8.43 -12.00
N GLY A 28 2.42 -7.14 -11.84
CA GLY A 28 1.93 -6.30 -12.94
C GLY A 28 0.51 -6.64 -13.40
N ASN A 29 -0.33 -7.18 -12.51
CA ASN A 29 -1.71 -7.55 -12.82
C ASN A 29 -2.70 -6.50 -12.32
N GLU A 30 -3.86 -6.43 -12.98
CA GLU A 30 -5.07 -5.75 -12.49
C GLU A 30 -6.04 -6.85 -12.01
N ILE A 31 -6.36 -6.90 -10.72
CA ILE A 31 -7.13 -7.97 -10.09
C ILE A 31 -8.32 -7.35 -9.33
N TYR A 32 -9.51 -7.52 -9.89
CA TYR A 32 -10.70 -6.83 -9.42
C TYR A 32 -11.98 -7.64 -9.61
N ASN A 33 -13.06 -7.22 -8.95
CA ASN A 33 -14.37 -7.87 -8.99
C ASN A 33 -14.38 -9.35 -8.54
N CYS A 34 -13.38 -9.78 -7.76
CA CYS A 34 -13.37 -11.10 -7.13
C CYS A 34 -14.22 -11.05 -5.86
N ASP A 35 -15.53 -11.20 -6.05
CA ASP A 35 -16.50 -10.90 -5.01
C ASP A 35 -17.67 -11.88 -4.96
N ASN A 36 -18.23 -12.07 -3.76
CA ASN A 36 -19.50 -12.75 -3.56
C ASN A 36 -20.65 -11.74 -3.35
N THR A 37 -21.33 -11.34 -4.42
CA THR A 37 -22.49 -10.43 -4.30
C THR A 37 -23.79 -11.15 -3.88
N PHE A 38 -23.71 -12.40 -3.45
CA PHE A 38 -24.88 -13.22 -3.18
C PHE A 38 -25.44 -13.01 -1.77
N SER A 39 -26.78 -13.05 -1.66
CA SER A 39 -27.49 -13.06 -0.37
C SER A 39 -28.25 -14.38 -0.24
N LEU A 40 -28.06 -15.17 0.82
CA LEU A 40 -27.19 -14.91 1.98
C LEU A 40 -25.71 -14.94 1.60
N GLN A 41 -24.90 -14.17 2.33
CA GLN A 41 -23.46 -14.16 2.19
C GLN A 41 -22.94 -15.60 2.31
N PRO A 42 -22.04 -16.05 1.40
CA PRO A 42 -21.53 -17.42 1.46
C PRO A 42 -20.83 -17.68 2.80
N SER A 43 -20.74 -18.96 3.17
CA SER A 43 -20.08 -19.37 4.40
C SER A 43 -18.57 -19.10 4.42
N TRP A 44 -17.97 -18.87 3.24
CA TRP A 44 -16.55 -18.67 3.03
C TRP A 44 -16.31 -17.30 2.40
N GLU A 45 -15.19 -16.68 2.72
CA GLU A 45 -14.85 -15.34 2.22
C GLU A 45 -14.31 -15.43 0.79
N SER A 46 -14.58 -14.41 -0.03
CA SER A 46 -14.03 -14.27 -1.38
C SER A 46 -12.87 -13.28 -1.37
N ALA A 47 -11.89 -13.48 -2.24
CA ALA A 47 -10.69 -12.66 -2.26
C ALA A 47 -10.13 -12.50 -3.67
N ALA A 48 -9.40 -11.43 -3.93
CA ALA A 48 -8.64 -11.29 -5.16
C ALA A 48 -7.54 -12.37 -5.23
N ILE A 49 -6.82 -12.55 -4.13
CA ILE A 49 -5.77 -13.55 -3.97
C ILE A 49 -6.02 -14.31 -2.66
N LEU A 50 -6.09 -15.64 -2.73
CA LEU A 50 -6.14 -16.55 -1.58
C LEU A 50 -4.83 -17.37 -1.52
N ILE A 51 -4.25 -17.49 -0.33
CA ILE A 51 -3.02 -18.26 -0.08
C ILE A 51 -3.22 -19.22 1.09
N ASN A 52 -2.95 -20.50 0.85
CA ASN A 52 -3.08 -21.61 1.79
C ASN A 52 -4.47 -21.70 2.45
N GLY A 53 -5.54 -21.51 1.69
CA GLY A 53 -6.93 -21.72 2.07
C GLY A 53 -7.20 -23.06 2.77
N TRP A 54 -6.46 -24.12 2.44
CA TRP A 54 -6.66 -25.43 3.09
C TRP A 54 -6.23 -25.46 4.56
N LEU A 55 -5.26 -24.61 4.97
CA LEU A 55 -4.84 -24.44 6.36
C LEU A 55 -6.00 -24.04 7.28
N GLU A 56 -6.94 -23.23 6.80
CA GLU A 56 -8.04 -22.68 7.61
C GLU A 56 -9.03 -23.77 8.06
N HIS A 57 -9.21 -24.83 7.27
CA HIS A 57 -10.34 -25.74 7.42
C HIS A 57 -10.00 -27.22 7.49
N TYR A 58 -8.87 -27.65 6.92
CA TYR A 58 -8.68 -29.08 6.63
C TYR A 58 -7.36 -29.67 7.12
N ASP A 59 -6.24 -28.96 6.97
CA ASP A 59 -4.93 -29.51 7.32
C ASP A 59 -4.02 -28.42 7.91
N PRO A 60 -3.82 -28.33 9.24
CA PRO A 60 -2.95 -27.31 9.83
C PRO A 60 -1.46 -27.52 9.54
N LEU A 61 -1.11 -28.64 8.88
CA LEU A 61 0.26 -29.01 8.54
C LEU A 61 0.58 -28.77 7.07
N GLU A 62 -0.34 -28.21 6.28
CA GLU A 62 -0.07 -27.86 4.87
C GLU A 62 1.26 -27.10 4.74
N ALA A 63 2.01 -27.44 3.69
CA ALA A 63 3.30 -26.82 3.45
C ALA A 63 3.16 -25.33 3.13
N ASP A 64 4.04 -24.51 3.69
CA ASP A 64 4.05 -23.06 3.50
C ASP A 64 4.38 -22.68 2.04
N CYS A 65 3.38 -22.18 1.31
CA CYS A 65 3.61 -21.59 -0.02
C CYS A 65 4.35 -20.25 0.06
N THR A 66 5.19 -20.01 -0.95
CA THR A 66 5.88 -18.73 -1.15
C THR A 66 5.21 -17.97 -2.29
N VAL A 67 4.56 -16.86 -1.98
CA VAL A 67 3.92 -15.99 -2.96
C VAL A 67 4.52 -14.59 -2.87
N ILE A 68 5.08 -14.14 -3.99
CA ILE A 68 5.66 -12.81 -4.16
C ILE A 68 4.67 -11.96 -4.96
N MET A 69 4.09 -10.93 -4.35
CA MET A 69 3.12 -10.03 -4.98
C MET A 69 3.73 -8.64 -5.15
N GLU A 70 3.98 -8.22 -6.39
CA GLU A 70 4.64 -6.94 -6.67
C GLU A 70 3.94 -6.13 -7.78
N ASN A 71 3.83 -4.82 -7.63
CA ASN A 71 3.34 -3.94 -8.70
C ASN A 71 1.98 -4.35 -9.29
N ASN A 72 1.08 -4.92 -8.49
CA ASN A 72 -0.28 -5.22 -8.90
C ASN A 72 -1.23 -4.07 -8.52
N ASP A 73 -2.36 -4.02 -9.21
CA ASP A 73 -3.50 -3.17 -8.91
C ASP A 73 -4.65 -4.06 -8.42
N ILE A 74 -4.97 -4.02 -7.13
CA ILE A 74 -5.89 -4.93 -6.43
C ILE A 74 -7.03 -4.12 -5.82
N HIS A 75 -8.18 -4.12 -6.49
CA HIS A 75 -9.28 -3.24 -6.11
C HIS A 75 -10.67 -3.82 -6.39
N ASP A 76 -11.72 -3.24 -5.79
CA ASP A 76 -13.11 -3.66 -5.99
C ASP A 76 -13.37 -5.16 -5.71
N ASN A 77 -12.60 -5.79 -4.82
CA ASN A 77 -12.83 -7.16 -4.38
C ASN A 77 -13.55 -7.19 -3.03
N TYR A 78 -14.03 -8.36 -2.64
CA TYR A 78 -14.57 -8.53 -1.28
C TYR A 78 -13.44 -8.36 -0.25
N ILE A 79 -12.36 -9.11 -0.45
CA ILE A 79 -11.06 -8.96 0.20
C ILE A 79 -9.98 -8.84 -0.88
N GLY A 80 -8.99 -7.97 -0.70
CA GLY A 80 -7.86 -7.87 -1.62
C GLY A 80 -6.99 -9.14 -1.55
N ILE A 81 -6.30 -9.35 -0.43
CA ILE A 81 -5.43 -10.50 -0.20
C ILE A 81 -5.88 -11.23 1.08
N TYR A 82 -6.15 -12.52 0.95
CA TYR A 82 -6.43 -13.43 2.06
C TYR A 82 -5.27 -14.42 2.21
N ALA A 83 -4.42 -14.17 3.21
CA ALA A 83 -3.26 -14.99 3.54
C ALA A 83 -3.50 -15.78 4.83
N ILE A 84 -3.23 -17.08 4.83
CA ILE A 84 -3.45 -17.94 5.99
C ILE A 84 -2.13 -18.54 6.42
N LYS A 85 -1.57 -18.08 7.55
CA LYS A 85 -0.29 -18.54 8.13
C LYS A 85 0.82 -18.74 7.07
N THR A 86 1.13 -17.67 6.33
CA THR A 86 2.11 -17.71 5.21
C THR A 86 3.35 -16.83 5.48
N PRO A 87 4.23 -17.19 6.42
CA PRO A 87 5.38 -16.36 6.80
C PRO A 87 6.42 -16.17 5.68
N SER A 88 6.39 -17.01 4.64
CA SER A 88 7.32 -16.91 3.50
C SER A 88 6.76 -16.04 2.34
N SER A 89 5.54 -15.54 2.44
CA SER A 89 4.88 -14.74 1.41
C SER A 89 4.85 -13.27 1.77
N TYR A 90 4.87 -12.39 0.76
CA TYR A 90 4.79 -10.94 0.94
C TYR A 90 4.10 -10.25 -0.23
N ALA A 91 3.55 -9.07 0.04
CA ALA A 91 3.02 -8.16 -0.96
C ALA A 91 3.68 -6.80 -0.82
N HIS A 92 4.46 -6.35 -1.80
CA HIS A 92 5.12 -5.04 -1.80
C HIS A 92 4.82 -4.27 -3.08
N PHE A 93 4.78 -2.95 -3.01
CA PHE A 93 4.62 -2.07 -4.18
C PHE A 93 3.32 -2.30 -4.96
N ASN A 94 2.27 -2.81 -4.33
CA ASN A 94 0.95 -2.95 -4.93
C ASN A 94 0.08 -1.72 -4.63
N ASN A 95 -0.90 -1.46 -5.49
CA ASN A 95 -2.04 -0.61 -5.16
C ASN A 95 -3.15 -1.52 -4.62
N ILE A 96 -3.61 -1.29 -3.40
CA ILE A 96 -4.65 -2.07 -2.72
C ILE A 96 -5.71 -1.10 -2.21
N TYR A 97 -6.81 -0.94 -2.94
CA TYR A 97 -7.83 0.06 -2.61
C TYR A 97 -9.24 -0.39 -2.98
N ASP A 98 -10.26 0.31 -2.50
CA ASP A 98 -11.69 0.03 -2.73
C ASP A 98 -12.13 -1.45 -2.56
N ASN A 99 -11.42 -2.24 -1.75
CA ASN A 99 -11.87 -3.57 -1.33
C ASN A 99 -12.87 -3.42 -0.18
N ARG A 100 -13.96 -4.18 -0.24
CA ARG A 100 -15.15 -3.91 0.58
C ARG A 100 -14.95 -4.15 2.08
N VAL A 101 -14.17 -5.16 2.42
CA VAL A 101 -13.98 -5.57 3.83
C VAL A 101 -12.55 -5.37 4.27
N TYR A 102 -11.61 -6.06 3.63
CA TYR A 102 -10.19 -5.95 3.93
C TYR A 102 -9.39 -5.70 2.66
N GLY A 103 -8.37 -4.86 2.76
CA GLY A 103 -7.31 -4.82 1.75
C GLY A 103 -6.45 -6.07 1.89
N VAL A 104 -6.01 -6.39 3.11
CA VAL A 104 -5.26 -7.61 3.43
C VAL A 104 -5.74 -8.19 4.76
N ILE A 105 -5.96 -9.49 4.79
CA ILE A 105 -6.18 -10.26 6.01
C ILE A 105 -5.11 -11.35 6.12
N SER A 106 -4.47 -11.41 7.28
CA SER A 106 -3.69 -12.57 7.73
C SER A 106 -4.49 -13.30 8.81
N ALA A 107 -4.94 -14.51 8.49
CA ALA A 107 -5.74 -15.34 9.41
C ALA A 107 -4.93 -16.49 10.03
N ALA A 108 -5.50 -17.05 11.09
CA ALA A 108 -5.00 -18.24 11.75
C ALA A 108 -5.32 -19.50 10.91
N ALA A 109 -4.44 -20.49 10.98
CA ALA A 109 -4.78 -21.84 10.53
C ALA A 109 -5.78 -22.52 11.49
N SER A 110 -6.29 -23.68 11.11
CA SER A 110 -7.25 -24.50 11.87
C SER A 110 -6.75 -24.95 13.26
N ASP A 111 -5.45 -24.85 13.55
CA ASP A 111 -4.83 -25.11 14.85
C ASP A 111 -4.64 -23.83 15.70
N ASP A 112 -5.29 -22.73 15.31
CA ASP A 112 -5.19 -21.38 15.89
C ASP A 112 -3.79 -20.73 15.77
N SER A 113 -2.86 -21.33 15.03
CA SER A 113 -1.54 -20.73 14.81
C SER A 113 -1.61 -19.62 13.75
N THR A 114 -0.91 -18.52 14.02
CA THR A 114 -0.85 -17.33 13.14
C THR A 114 0.55 -17.09 12.62
N ALA A 115 0.65 -16.30 11.54
CA ALA A 115 1.91 -15.73 11.06
C ALA A 115 1.68 -14.26 10.69
N VAL A 116 2.71 -13.43 10.85
CA VAL A 116 2.67 -12.06 10.33
C VAL A 116 2.86 -12.12 8.82
N PHE A 117 1.95 -11.50 8.08
CA PHE A 117 2.07 -11.32 6.63
C PHE A 117 2.69 -9.96 6.34
N ASP A 118 3.77 -9.96 5.57
CA ASP A 118 4.49 -8.74 5.18
C ASP A 118 3.77 -8.07 4.00
N ALA A 119 3.12 -6.94 4.31
CA ALA A 119 2.40 -6.07 3.39
C ALA A 119 2.97 -4.64 3.43
N GLU A 120 4.27 -4.48 3.73
CA GLU A 120 4.92 -3.19 3.69
C GLU A 120 4.94 -2.61 2.27
N ASN A 121 5.16 -1.31 2.16
CA ASN A 121 5.40 -0.61 0.91
C ASN A 121 4.27 -0.77 -0.14
N ASN A 122 3.02 -0.91 0.29
CA ASN A 122 1.85 -0.84 -0.59
C ASN A 122 1.14 0.52 -0.50
N TRP A 123 0.40 0.90 -1.56
CA TRP A 123 -0.53 2.03 -1.54
C TRP A 123 -1.93 1.54 -1.16
N TRP A 124 -2.56 2.14 -0.15
CA TRP A 124 -3.83 1.65 0.42
C TRP A 124 -5.08 2.40 -0.05
N GLY A 125 -4.96 3.18 -1.12
CA GLY A 125 -6.05 4.05 -1.61
C GLY A 125 -6.13 5.40 -0.93
N ASP A 126 -5.54 5.56 0.26
CA ASP A 126 -5.51 6.81 1.02
C ASP A 126 -4.12 7.09 1.60
N VAL A 127 -3.77 8.38 1.69
CA VAL A 127 -2.49 8.85 2.27
C VAL A 127 -2.38 8.51 3.74
N ALA A 128 -3.51 8.39 4.43
CA ALA A 128 -3.64 7.94 5.79
C ALA A 128 -3.32 6.44 5.97
N GLY A 129 -3.19 5.66 4.90
CA GLY A 129 -2.91 4.23 4.96
C GLY A 129 -4.17 3.37 5.11
N PRO A 130 -4.03 2.07 5.45
CA PRO A 130 -5.16 1.17 5.59
C PRO A 130 -5.93 1.42 6.88
N ASP A 131 -7.22 1.09 6.87
CA ASP A 131 -8.04 1.13 8.08
C ASP A 131 -7.60 0.03 9.07
N THR A 132 -7.41 0.40 10.33
CA THR A 132 -7.05 -0.51 11.42
C THR A 132 -8.15 -0.67 12.47
N SER A 133 -9.34 -0.13 12.21
CA SER A 133 -10.50 -0.16 13.12
C SER A 133 -10.88 -1.57 13.58
N THR A 134 -10.46 -2.60 12.84
CA THR A 134 -10.80 -4.02 13.00
C THR A 134 -9.92 -4.82 13.97
N LYS A 135 -9.24 -4.14 14.90
CA LYS A 135 -8.28 -4.72 15.85
C LYS A 135 -6.97 -5.01 15.12
N THR A 136 -5.98 -4.15 15.29
CA THR A 136 -4.59 -4.47 15.00
C THR A 136 -3.74 -4.08 16.19
N THR A 137 -2.59 -4.73 16.36
CA THR A 137 -1.61 -4.29 17.38
C THR A 137 -0.70 -3.17 16.86
N LEU A 138 -0.55 -3.09 15.53
CA LEU A 138 0.12 -2.01 14.82
C LEU A 138 -0.87 -0.87 14.58
N HIS A 139 -0.68 0.23 15.30
CA HIS A 139 -1.58 1.38 15.27
C HIS A 139 -1.30 2.27 14.06
N ASN A 140 -2.33 2.50 13.25
CA ASN A 140 -2.28 3.55 12.24
C ASN A 140 -2.52 4.90 12.94
N PRO A 141 -1.55 5.84 12.93
CA PRO A 141 -1.70 7.15 13.56
C PRO A 141 -2.84 8.01 12.98
N TYR A 142 -3.40 7.60 11.83
CA TYR A 142 -4.48 8.30 11.13
C TYR A 142 -5.83 7.62 11.20
N GLU A 143 -6.03 6.60 12.05
CA GLU A 143 -7.27 5.80 12.14
C GLU A 143 -8.59 6.61 12.17
N ASN A 144 -8.57 7.86 12.65
CA ASN A 144 -9.75 8.73 12.70
C ASN A 144 -10.08 9.46 11.39
N TRP A 145 -9.26 9.27 10.34
CA TRP A 145 -9.34 10.00 9.06
C TRP A 145 -9.53 9.07 7.86
N ILE A 146 -9.59 7.76 8.09
CA ILE A 146 -9.68 6.75 7.04
C ILE A 146 -11.15 6.44 6.78
N ALA A 147 -11.54 6.33 5.52
CA ALA A 147 -12.86 5.82 5.15
C ALA A 147 -12.93 4.31 5.43
N ASP A 148 -14.09 3.79 5.86
CA ASP A 148 -14.35 2.42 6.36
C ASP A 148 -14.04 1.24 5.37
N THR A 149 -13.10 1.37 4.44
CA THR A 149 -12.79 0.40 3.38
C THR A 149 -11.28 0.14 3.31
N ASN A 150 -10.89 -1.08 2.93
CA ASN A 150 -9.49 -1.58 2.96
C ASN A 150 -8.90 -1.76 4.36
N GLY A 151 -9.66 -2.39 5.25
CA GLY A 151 -9.14 -2.78 6.56
C GLY A 151 -7.92 -3.70 6.46
N VAL A 152 -7.12 -3.75 7.52
CA VAL A 152 -6.09 -4.78 7.75
C VAL A 152 -6.33 -5.53 9.07
N SER A 153 -5.96 -6.81 9.13
CA SER A 153 -6.12 -7.65 10.32
C SER A 153 -4.92 -7.60 11.29
N GLU A 154 -5.06 -8.19 12.49
CA GLU A 154 -4.05 -8.14 13.57
C GLU A 154 -2.63 -8.60 13.20
N ASN A 155 -2.51 -9.49 12.21
CA ASN A 155 -1.24 -10.12 11.82
C ASN A 155 -0.74 -9.65 10.44
N VAL A 156 -1.04 -8.42 10.06
CA VAL A 156 -0.53 -7.80 8.84
C VAL A 156 0.47 -6.71 9.21
N ASP A 157 1.69 -6.82 8.72
CA ASP A 157 2.68 -5.74 8.81
C ASP A 157 2.56 -4.85 7.58
N TYR A 158 2.02 -3.64 7.74
CA TYR A 158 1.74 -2.72 6.64
C TYR A 158 2.56 -1.42 6.74
N LEU A 159 3.51 -1.37 7.69
CA LEU A 159 4.30 -0.19 8.01
C LEU A 159 5.77 -0.39 7.60
N PRO A 160 6.34 0.47 6.74
CA PRO A 160 5.74 1.67 6.18
C PRO A 160 4.80 1.36 5.01
N TRP A 161 3.83 2.24 4.75
CA TRP A 161 3.05 2.22 3.51
C TRP A 161 3.49 3.34 2.55
N LEU A 162 3.12 3.20 1.28
CA LEU A 162 3.38 4.22 0.27
C LEU A 162 2.47 5.42 0.47
N ILE A 163 2.99 6.63 0.30
CA ILE A 163 2.18 7.83 0.12
C ILE A 163 2.16 8.12 -1.38
N ARG A 164 0.96 8.16 -1.97
CA ARG A 164 0.78 8.48 -3.38
C ARG A 164 0.35 9.92 -3.56
N THR A 165 0.99 10.62 -4.49
CA THR A 165 0.56 11.94 -4.97
C THR A 165 0.43 11.91 -6.48
N ASP A 166 -0.73 12.35 -6.99
CA ASP A 166 -0.93 12.52 -8.43
C ASP A 166 -0.63 13.96 -8.85
N LEU A 167 0.35 14.11 -9.73
CA LEU A 167 0.72 15.37 -10.36
C LEU A 167 -0.01 15.47 -11.71
N GLN A 168 -0.66 16.60 -11.96
CA GLN A 168 -1.40 16.87 -13.19
C GLN A 168 -0.49 17.43 -14.29
N GLU A 169 -0.94 17.42 -15.53
CA GLU A 169 -0.28 18.20 -16.59
C GLU A 169 -0.24 19.69 -16.22
N GLY A 170 0.89 20.35 -16.50
CA GLY A 170 1.11 21.74 -16.12
C GLY A 170 1.70 21.89 -14.74
N TRP A 171 1.38 23.00 -14.07
CA TRP A 171 2.04 23.37 -12.81
C TRP A 171 1.41 22.70 -11.60
N ASN A 172 2.25 22.08 -10.80
CA ASN A 172 1.95 21.44 -9.53
C ASN A 172 2.80 22.07 -8.44
N ILE A 173 2.29 22.04 -7.21
CA ILE A 173 3.05 22.35 -6.01
C ILE A 173 3.17 21.06 -5.24
N TYR A 174 4.41 20.67 -4.97
CA TYR A 174 4.74 19.45 -4.27
C TYR A 174 5.64 19.80 -3.08
N SER A 175 5.53 19.08 -1.98
CA SER A 175 6.45 19.21 -0.86
C SER A 175 6.66 17.84 -0.23
N MET A 176 7.90 17.56 0.18
CA MET A 176 8.20 16.34 0.90
C MET A 176 7.86 16.56 2.38
N PRO A 177 6.86 15.84 2.94
CA PRO A 177 6.43 16.03 4.32
C PRO A 177 7.49 15.59 5.36
N ILE A 178 8.46 14.78 4.94
CA ILE A 178 9.47 14.14 5.80
C ILE A 178 10.84 14.28 5.12
N THR A 179 11.91 14.35 5.92
CA THR A 179 13.27 14.15 5.42
C THR A 179 13.43 12.68 5.02
N PRO A 180 13.53 12.33 3.74
CA PRO A 180 13.90 10.97 3.35
C PRO A 180 15.23 10.58 3.99
N ASP A 181 15.35 9.34 4.45
CA ASP A 181 16.60 8.82 5.00
C ASP A 181 17.73 8.87 3.98
N GLU A 182 18.99 8.88 4.45
CA GLU A 182 20.16 8.77 3.58
C GLU A 182 20.06 7.50 2.72
N GLY A 183 19.82 7.66 1.42
CA GLY A 183 19.61 6.57 0.46
C GLY A 183 18.20 6.51 -0.17
N CYS A 184 17.20 7.15 0.44
CA CYS A 184 15.83 7.22 -0.10
C CYS A 184 15.62 8.38 -1.10
N LEU A 185 16.55 9.35 -1.13
CA LEU A 185 16.51 10.48 -2.07
C LEU A 185 16.81 10.09 -3.52
N GLU A 186 17.79 9.22 -3.74
CA GLU A 186 18.22 8.82 -5.09
C GLU A 186 17.09 8.17 -5.90
N PRO A 187 16.29 7.22 -5.37
CA PRO A 187 15.12 6.71 -6.07
C PRO A 187 14.02 7.76 -6.26
N PHE A 188 13.84 8.67 -5.30
CA PHE A 188 12.81 9.71 -5.37
C PHE A 188 13.14 10.74 -6.46
N GLU A 189 14.35 11.28 -6.48
CA GLU A 189 14.83 12.19 -7.51
C GLU A 189 14.80 11.50 -8.88
N ALA A 190 15.29 10.26 -8.97
CA ALA A 190 15.22 9.51 -10.23
C ALA A 190 13.78 9.28 -10.70
N ALA A 191 12.84 8.94 -9.81
CA ALA A 191 11.43 8.74 -10.16
C ALA A 191 10.75 10.05 -10.57
N LEU A 192 10.96 11.13 -9.81
CA LEU A 192 10.37 12.44 -10.10
C LEU A 192 10.91 12.98 -11.43
N PHE A 193 12.24 12.95 -11.63
CA PHE A 193 12.91 13.53 -12.81
C PHE A 193 12.88 12.63 -14.05
N SER A 194 12.52 11.35 -13.94
CA SER A 194 12.28 10.49 -15.12
C SER A 194 10.86 10.61 -15.69
N ALA A 195 9.94 11.27 -14.98
CA ALA A 195 8.50 11.22 -15.27
C ALA A 195 7.96 12.32 -16.21
N GLY A 196 8.79 12.94 -17.06
CA GLY A 196 8.29 13.98 -17.98
C GLY A 196 8.09 15.34 -17.30
N ILE A 197 9.03 15.72 -16.45
CA ILE A 197 9.12 17.10 -15.95
C ILE A 197 9.59 18.02 -17.07
N GLU A 198 8.85 19.09 -17.35
CA GLU A 198 9.26 20.19 -18.22
C GLU A 198 10.18 21.17 -17.46
N ALA A 199 9.84 21.48 -16.21
CA ALA A 199 10.60 22.37 -15.36
C ALA A 199 10.35 22.08 -13.88
N ALA A 200 11.35 22.30 -13.02
CA ALA A 200 11.23 22.17 -11.58
C ALA A 200 12.00 23.29 -10.87
N TYR A 201 11.39 23.89 -9.86
CA TYR A 201 11.97 25.00 -9.11
C TYR A 201 11.69 24.91 -7.62
N TYR A 202 12.63 25.34 -6.80
CA TYR A 202 12.43 25.63 -5.39
C TYR A 202 12.41 27.15 -5.18
N PHE A 203 11.56 27.65 -4.26
CA PHE A 203 11.55 29.06 -3.87
C PHE A 203 12.09 29.24 -2.45
N ASP A 204 13.26 29.87 -2.34
CA ASP A 204 13.82 30.28 -1.07
C ASP A 204 13.11 31.54 -0.59
N SER A 205 12.19 31.38 0.36
CA SER A 205 11.41 32.48 0.92
C SER A 205 12.24 33.45 1.77
N LEU A 206 13.39 33.03 2.32
CA LEU A 206 14.25 33.90 3.11
C LEU A 206 14.99 34.88 2.21
N ASN A 207 15.52 34.38 1.10
CA ASN A 207 16.30 35.18 0.15
C ASN A 207 15.47 35.72 -1.02
N GLN A 208 14.22 35.29 -1.15
CA GLN A 208 13.30 35.63 -2.25
C GLN A 208 13.87 35.28 -3.64
N ILE A 209 14.50 34.10 -3.74
CA ILE A 209 15.13 33.61 -4.97
C ILE A 209 14.58 32.25 -5.39
N TRP A 210 14.59 32.01 -6.70
CA TRP A 210 14.30 30.71 -7.29
C TRP A 210 15.61 29.93 -7.44
N GLY A 211 15.62 28.68 -6.98
CA GLY A 211 16.76 27.76 -7.04
C GLY A 211 16.40 26.44 -7.71
N PHE A 212 17.37 25.53 -7.76
CA PHE A 212 17.13 24.17 -8.21
C PHE A 212 16.46 23.36 -7.09
N PRO A 213 15.65 22.34 -7.42
CA PRO A 213 15.03 21.48 -6.40
C PRO A 213 16.02 20.86 -5.42
N ASP A 214 17.24 20.53 -5.89
CA ASP A 214 18.34 19.95 -5.10
C ASP A 214 18.82 20.88 -3.97
N ASP A 215 18.54 22.18 -4.08
CA ASP A 215 18.82 23.18 -3.04
C ASP A 215 17.71 23.25 -1.96
N GLY A 216 16.58 22.59 -2.21
CA GLY A 216 15.42 22.54 -1.33
C GLY A 216 15.59 21.50 -0.21
N GLY A 217 15.10 21.83 0.98
CA GLY A 217 15.05 20.90 2.11
C GLY A 217 13.68 20.24 2.28
N PRO A 218 13.57 19.31 3.24
CA PRO A 218 12.28 18.76 3.68
C PRO A 218 11.33 19.88 4.09
N LEU A 219 10.05 19.73 3.75
CA LEU A 219 9.00 20.76 3.89
C LEU A 219 9.22 22.04 3.08
N ASP A 220 10.12 22.05 2.10
CA ASP A 220 10.16 23.14 1.12
C ASP A 220 9.20 22.83 -0.04
N ALA A 221 8.63 23.87 -0.63
CA ALA A 221 7.75 23.75 -1.78
C ALA A 221 8.59 23.63 -3.05
N ILE A 222 8.36 22.57 -3.80
CA ILE A 222 8.89 22.33 -5.13
C ILE A 222 7.77 22.57 -6.12
N TYR A 223 8.00 23.47 -7.06
CA TYR A 223 7.10 23.79 -8.15
C TYR A 223 7.48 22.94 -9.35
N LEU A 224 6.60 22.05 -9.77
CA LEU A 224 6.84 21.08 -10.83
C LEU A 224 5.93 21.39 -12.01
N LYS A 225 6.49 21.60 -13.20
CA LYS A 225 5.74 21.67 -14.44
C LYS A 225 5.83 20.32 -15.15
N MET A 226 4.73 19.60 -15.24
CA MET A 226 4.66 18.28 -15.87
C MET A 226 4.19 18.39 -17.32
N VAL A 227 4.75 17.58 -18.22
CA VAL A 227 4.29 17.49 -19.63
C VAL A 227 3.08 16.56 -19.79
N SER A 228 2.82 15.72 -18.80
CA SER A 228 1.70 14.78 -18.71
C SER A 228 1.44 14.43 -17.25
N PRO A 229 0.24 13.94 -16.88
CA PRO A 229 -0.02 13.49 -15.53
C PRO A 229 0.92 12.35 -15.10
N VAL A 230 1.30 12.35 -13.82
CA VAL A 230 2.21 11.36 -13.22
C VAL A 230 1.75 11.03 -11.82
N THR A 231 1.79 9.75 -11.49
CA THR A 231 1.66 9.28 -10.12
C THR A 231 3.04 9.11 -9.50
N VAL A 232 3.26 9.72 -8.33
CA VAL A 232 4.49 9.58 -7.55
C VAL A 232 4.18 8.80 -6.28
N ASN A 233 4.89 7.71 -6.07
CA ASN A 233 4.84 6.93 -4.83
C ASN A 233 6.05 7.29 -3.97
N ILE A 234 5.79 7.68 -2.73
CA ILE A 234 6.78 8.13 -1.76
C ILE A 234 6.81 7.12 -0.63
N TRP A 235 8.00 6.67 -0.26
CA TRP A 235 8.15 5.74 0.86
C TRP A 235 8.40 6.59 2.10
N ALA A 236 7.46 6.56 3.05
CA ALA A 236 7.76 7.08 4.38
C ALA A 236 8.75 6.10 5.03
N SER A 237 9.84 6.62 5.61
CA SER A 237 10.72 5.77 6.41
C SER A 237 9.92 5.09 7.54
N SER A 238 10.27 3.86 7.90
CA SER A 238 9.74 3.21 9.11
C SER A 238 10.06 4.00 10.38
N ASP A 239 11.13 4.80 10.35
CA ASP A 239 11.55 5.68 11.44
C ASP A 239 10.91 7.08 11.36
N ALA A 240 10.05 7.33 10.36
CA ALA A 240 9.34 8.59 10.22
C ALA A 240 8.35 8.78 11.37
N THR A 241 8.78 9.51 12.40
CA THR A 241 7.89 9.94 13.47
C THR A 241 6.88 10.96 12.91
N PHE A 242 5.63 10.55 12.75
CA PHE A 242 4.53 11.45 12.43
C PHE A 242 3.95 12.08 13.71
N PRO A 243 3.63 13.40 13.72
CA PRO A 243 3.90 14.39 12.69
C PRO A 243 5.35 14.90 12.72
N SER A 244 5.85 15.35 11.57
CA SER A 244 7.15 16.01 11.43
C SER A 244 7.34 17.07 12.53
N GLN A 245 8.39 16.92 13.34
CA GLN A 245 8.75 17.88 14.40
C GLN A 245 9.45 19.15 13.87
N LYS A 246 9.57 19.31 12.54
CA LYS A 246 10.21 20.50 11.97
C LYS A 246 9.25 21.68 12.01
N GLU A 247 9.67 22.77 12.66
CA GLU A 247 8.93 24.03 12.62
C GLU A 247 8.73 24.47 11.18
N MET A 248 7.47 24.69 10.78
CA MET A 248 7.18 25.29 9.47
C MET A 248 7.88 26.64 9.36
N LYS A 249 8.61 26.87 8.26
CA LYS A 249 9.24 28.18 8.01
C LYS A 249 8.14 29.26 7.98
N VAL A 250 8.35 30.35 8.71
CA VAL A 250 7.47 31.54 8.68
C VAL A 250 7.30 32.01 7.24
N GLY A 251 6.05 32.16 6.78
CA GLY A 251 5.73 32.62 5.42
C GLY A 251 5.00 31.60 4.54
N TRP A 252 4.74 30.39 5.04
CA TRP A 252 3.83 29.44 4.39
C TRP A 252 2.38 29.93 4.47
N ASN A 253 1.94 30.61 3.42
CA ASN A 253 0.53 30.65 3.06
C ASN A 253 0.33 29.49 2.08
N PHE A 254 -0.61 28.59 2.37
CA PHE A 254 -1.12 27.65 1.37
C PHE A 254 -1.38 28.43 0.07
N VAL A 255 -0.61 28.12 -0.97
CA VAL A 255 -0.84 28.72 -2.28
C VAL A 255 -2.12 28.06 -2.77
N GLY A 256 -3.24 28.76 -2.62
CA GLY A 256 -4.50 28.35 -3.23
C GLY A 256 -4.32 28.23 -4.74
N LEU A 257 -5.13 27.38 -5.36
CA LEU A 257 -5.18 27.24 -6.81
C LEU A 257 -5.25 28.63 -7.45
N ALA A 258 -4.33 28.91 -8.38
CA ALA A 258 -4.46 30.09 -9.23
C ALA A 258 -5.67 29.86 -10.15
N GLU A 259 -6.71 30.68 -10.01
CA GLU A 259 -7.82 30.78 -10.97
C GLU A 259 -7.34 31.30 -12.34
#